data_AF-T1CPA3-F1
#
_entry.id   AF-T1CPA3-F1
#
_cell.length_a   1.000
_cell.length_b   1.000
_cell.length_c   1.000
_cell.angle_alpha   90.00
_cell.angle_beta   90.00
_cell.angle_gamma   90.00
#
_symmetry.space_group_name_H-M   'P 1'
#
loop_
_entity.id
_entity.type
_entity.pdbx_description
1 polymer ?
#
loop_
_entity_poly.entity_id
_entity_poly.type
_entity_poly.pdbx_seq_one_letter_code
_entity_poly.pdbx_strand_id
1 'polypeptide(L)' 'MPGKTKQLIAVAVAHVTQCPYCIRGHTEAALKHGASEQEIMEAIWVAAEMRAGGAYAHSALALDTMHQAHAASR' A
#
# COMPACT_ATOMS: atom_id res chain seq x y z
N MET A 1 -4.49 20.73 -3.94
CA MET A 1 -4.29 19.93 -2.71
C MET A 1 -3.13 20.52 -1.93
N PRO A 2 -3.28 20.79 -0.62
CA PRO A 2 -2.19 21.30 0.23
C PRO A 2 -0.94 20.41 0.15
N GLY A 3 0.25 21.01 0.24
CA GLY A 3 1.51 20.28 0.05
C GLY A 3 1.69 19.12 1.04
N LYS A 4 1.32 19.31 2.31
CA LYS A 4 1.35 18.24 3.33
C LYS A 4 0.49 17.03 2.93
N THR A 5 -0.79 17.27 2.65
CA THR A 5 -1.74 16.22 2.25
C THR A 5 -1.27 15.48 0.99
N LYS A 6 -0.73 16.21 0.01
CA LYS A 6 -0.18 15.60 -1.20
C LYS A 6 0.95 14.62 -0.90
N GLN A 7 1.86 15.00 -0.02
CA GLN A 7 3.00 14.16 0.30
C GLN A 7 2.62 12.97 1.18
N LEU A 8 1.66 13.10 2.10
CA LEU A 8 1.13 11.96 2.86
C LEU A 8 0.49 10.91 1.95
N ILE A 9 -0.31 11.34 0.95
CA ILE A 9 -0.84 10.42 -0.08
C ILE A 9 0.31 9.78 -0.88
N ALA A 10 1.32 10.56 -1.26
CA ALA A 10 2.46 10.05 -2.00
C ALA A 10 3.28 9.02 -1.19
N VAL A 11 3.44 9.22 0.13
CA VAL A 11 4.06 8.24 1.04
C VAL A 11 3.26 6.93 1.05
N ALA A 12 1.94 7.00 1.18
CA ALA A 12 1.09 5.81 1.15
C ALA A 12 1.23 5.05 -0.20
N VAL A 13 1.15 5.77 -1.32
CA VAL A 13 1.31 5.18 -2.67
C VAL A 13 2.71 4.60 -2.87
N ALA A 14 3.75 5.25 -2.35
CA ALA A 14 5.13 4.75 -2.41
C ALA A 14 5.28 3.41 -1.66
N HIS A 15 4.58 3.22 -0.54
CA HIS A 15 4.55 1.95 0.20
C HIS A 15 3.71 0.88 -0.50
N VAL A 16 2.61 1.25 -1.15
CA VAL A 16 1.81 0.32 -1.97
C VAL A 16 2.63 -0.21 -3.15
N THR A 17 3.36 0.68 -3.83
CA THR A 17 4.19 0.36 -5.02
C THR A 17 5.59 -0.14 -4.66
N GLN A 18 5.97 -0.08 -3.39
CA GLN A 18 7.26 -0.54 -2.85
C GLN A 18 8.49 0.10 -3.53
N CYS A 19 8.38 1.34 -3.98
CA CYS A 19 9.48 2.07 -4.62
C CYS A 19 10.41 2.71 -3.56
N PRO A 20 11.66 2.21 -3.36
CA PRO A 20 12.53 2.71 -2.28
C PRO A 20 12.95 4.18 -2.46
N TYR A 21 13.10 4.64 -3.70
CA TYR A 21 13.39 6.05 -3.99
C TYR A 21 12.20 6.96 -3.67
N CYS A 22 10.99 6.51 -4.01
CA CYS A 22 9.75 7.22 -3.77
C CYS A 22 9.46 7.30 -2.26
N ILE A 23 9.71 6.21 -1.52
CA ILE A 23 9.56 6.18 -0.06
C ILE A 23 10.45 7.25 0.59
N ARG A 24 11.74 7.31 0.21
CA ARG A 24 12.65 8.34 0.75
C ARG A 24 12.23 9.74 0.35
N GLY A 25 12.05 9.99 -0.95
CA GLY A 25 11.78 11.34 -1.47
C GLY A 25 10.45 11.92 -0.98
N HIS A 26 9.39 11.13 -0.90
CA HIS A 26 8.09 11.62 -0.43
C HIS A 26 8.02 11.75 1.09
N THR A 27 8.76 10.92 1.84
CA THR A 27 8.90 11.11 3.29
C THR A 27 9.62 12.42 3.61
N GLU A 28 10.75 12.70 2.96
CA GLU A 28 11.48 13.97 3.11
C GLU A 28 10.60 15.17 2.72
N ALA A 29 9.87 15.06 1.61
CA ALA A 29 8.96 16.11 1.17
C ALA A 29 7.79 16.31 2.13
N ALA A 30 7.25 15.24 2.74
CA ALA A 30 6.19 15.34 3.75
C ALA A 30 6.66 16.10 4.99
N LEU A 31 7.84 15.74 5.52
CA LEU A 31 8.47 16.44 6.64
C LEU A 31 8.71 17.93 6.31
N LYS A 32 9.20 18.23 5.10
CA LYS A 32 9.39 19.62 4.63
C LYS A 32 8.09 20.43 4.59
N HIS A 33 6.94 19.78 4.39
CA HIS A 33 5.62 20.42 4.42
C HIS A 33 4.95 20.37 5.81
N GLY A 34 5.69 20.01 6.85
CA GLY A 34 5.21 20.02 8.24
C GLY A 34 4.34 18.82 8.60
N ALA A 35 4.48 17.69 7.90
CA ALA A 35 3.92 16.43 8.38
C ALA A 35 4.66 15.96 9.64
N SER A 36 3.92 15.50 10.65
CA SER A 36 4.53 14.83 11.79
C SER A 36 4.92 13.40 11.44
N GLU A 37 5.82 12.81 12.23
CA GLU A 37 6.14 11.38 12.11
C GLU A 37 4.90 10.51 12.33
N GLN A 38 3.99 10.91 13.23
CA GLN A 38 2.74 10.21 13.46
C GLN A 38 1.85 10.22 12.21
N GLU A 39 1.67 11.36 11.54
CA GLU A 39 0.88 11.45 10.31
C GLU A 39 1.48 10.58 9.18
N ILE A 40 2.82 10.54 9.07
CA ILE A 40 3.53 9.70 8.11
C ILE A 40 3.31 8.22 8.43
N MET A 41 3.43 7.83 9.70
CA MET A 41 3.22 6.45 10.13
C MET A 41 1.77 6.00 9.95
N GLU A 42 0.79 6.87 10.18
CA GLU A 42 -0.62 6.59 9.87
C GLU A 42 -0.83 6.34 8.37
N ALA A 43 -0.23 7.15 7.50
CA ALA A 43 -0.30 6.93 6.05
C ALA A 43 0.33 5.58 5.63
N ILE A 44 1.42 5.19 6.27
CA ILE A 44 2.06 3.88 6.06
C ILE A 44 1.16 2.74 6.53
N TRP A 45 0.54 2.89 7.69
CA TRP A 45 -0.38 1.88 8.25
C TRP A 45 -1.58 1.65 7.33
N VAL A 46 -2.21 2.72 6.85
CA VAL A 46 -3.30 2.63 5.86
C VAL A 46 -2.83 1.90 4.60
N ALA A 47 -1.64 2.21 4.08
CA ALA A 47 -1.09 1.53 2.91
C ALA A 47 -0.86 0.02 3.16
N ALA A 48 -0.41 -0.36 4.36
CA ALA A 48 -0.22 -1.75 4.76
C ALA A 48 -1.55 -2.51 4.83
N GLU A 49 -2.57 -1.92 5.48
CA GLU A 49 -3.92 -2.49 5.56
C GLU A 49 -4.53 -2.72 4.18
N MET A 50 -4.42 -1.75 3.26
CA MET A 50 -4.96 -1.90 1.90
C MET A 50 -4.28 -3.03 1.13
N ARG A 51 -2.96 -3.21 1.30
CA ARG A 51 -2.24 -4.34 0.67
C ARG A 51 -2.63 -5.68 1.28
N ALA A 52 -2.74 -5.77 2.59
CA ALA A 52 -3.15 -7.00 3.28
C ALA A 52 -4.58 -7.41 2.88
N GLY A 53 -5.50 -6.44 2.89
CA GLY A 53 -6.88 -6.63 2.46
C GLY A 53 -6.98 -7.05 1.00
N GLY A 54 -6.23 -6.42 0.09
CA GLY A 54 -6.20 -6.81 -1.33
C GLY A 54 -5.67 -8.22 -1.55
N ALA A 55 -4.60 -8.61 -0.84
CA ALA A 55 -4.07 -9.98 -0.92
C ALA A 55 -5.10 -11.02 -0.46
N TYR A 56 -5.81 -10.75 0.64
CA TYR A 56 -6.84 -11.65 1.14
C TYR A 56 -8.08 -11.68 0.22
N ALA A 57 -8.58 -10.53 -0.21
CA ALA A 57 -9.75 -10.44 -1.10
C ALA A 57 -9.52 -11.18 -2.43
N HIS A 58 -8.30 -11.10 -2.98
CA HIS A 58 -7.94 -11.81 -4.21
C HIS A 58 -7.66 -13.31 -4.00
N SER A 59 -7.69 -13.84 -2.77
CA SER A 59 -7.54 -15.27 -2.52
C SER A 59 -8.61 -16.12 -3.21
N ALA A 60 -9.79 -15.55 -3.49
CA ALA A 60 -10.86 -16.21 -4.24
C ALA A 60 -10.40 -16.71 -5.62
N LEU A 61 -9.49 -15.98 -6.29
CA LEU A 61 -8.92 -16.41 -7.57
C LEU A 61 -8.06 -17.67 -7.41
N ALA A 62 -7.28 -17.75 -6.33
CA ALA A 62 -6.49 -18.93 -6.03
C ALA A 62 -7.39 -20.12 -5.65
N LEU A 63 -8.44 -19.89 -4.86
CA LEU A 63 -9.42 -20.93 -4.49
C LEU A 63 -10.12 -21.50 -5.74
N ASP A 64 -10.59 -20.64 -6.65
CA ASP A 64 -11.20 -21.05 -7.91
C ASP A 64 -10.22 -21.89 -8.76
N THR A 65 -8.99 -21.42 -8.91
CA THR A 65 -7.94 -22.15 -9.64
C THR A 65 -7.69 -23.53 -9.05
N MET A 66 -7.60 -23.64 -7.72
CA MET A 66 -7.42 -24.93 -7.03
C MET A 66 -8.61 -25.87 -7.25
N HIS A 67 -9.84 -25.35 -7.20
CA HIS A 67 -11.04 -26.17 -7.47
C HIS A 67 -11.04 -26.74 -8.88
N GLN A 68 -10.69 -25.93 -9.88
CA GLN A 68 -10.61 -26.36 -11.28
C GLN A 68 -9.51 -27.41 -11.47
N ALA A 69 -8.32 -27.19 -10.90
CA ALA A 69 -7.21 -28.14 -10.96
C ALA A 69 -7.57 -29.50 -10.34
N HIS A 70 -8.25 -29.52 -9.19
CA HIS A 70 -8.71 -30.75 -8.54
C HIS A 70 -9.84 -31.45 -9.31
N ALA A 71 -10.69 -30.72 -10.02
CA ALA A 71 -11.73 -31.31 -10.85
C ALA A 71 -11.16 -31.98 -12.10
N ALA A 72 -10.12 -31.40 -12.72
CA ALA A 72 -9.47 -31.96 -13.91
C ALA A 72 -8.56 -33.16 -13.64
N SER A 73 -8.22 -33.42 -12.36
CA SER A 73 -7.34 -34.52 -11.94
C SER A 73 -8.09 -35.72 -11.34
N ARG A 74 -9.43 -35.70 -11.37
CA ARG A 74 -10.32 -36.83 -11.04
C ARG A 74 -10.89 -37.44 -12.31
#